data_AF-A0A0P7TDM0-F1
#
_entry.id   AF-A0A0P7TDM0-F1
#
_cell.length_a   1.000
_cell.length_b   1.000
_cell.length_c   1.000
_cell.angle_alpha   90.00
_cell.angle_beta   90.00
_cell.angle_gamma   90.00
#
_symmetry.space_group_name_H-M   'P 1'
#
loop_
_entity.id
_entity.type
_entity.pdbx_description
1 polymer ?
#
loop_
_entity_poly.entity_id
_entity_poly.type
_entity_poly.pdbx_seq_one_letter_code
_entity_poly.pdbx_strand_id
1 'polypeptide(L)'
;MEEEEEKKRRERRRTGQLVACAAVWGRAHLISPSVTIFITMSGVASTLAKQRAKAAGFGTNANAVRYLNQDFEALRSQCLSRGALFCDPTFSAAPEALGFRELGPSSSKTRGVQWKRPGELTSNPQFIIGGATRTDICQGALGDCWLLAAIASLTLNEDVLARVVPSGQSFGDGYAGIFHFQ
;
A
#
# COMPACT_ATOMS: atom_id res chain seq x y z
N MET A 1 -25.61 -27.42 2.95
CA MET A 1 -24.13 -27.37 3.11
C MET A 1 -23.50 -26.52 2.01
N GLU A 2 -23.82 -26.77 0.74
CA GLU A 2 -23.37 -25.95 -0.40
C GLU A 2 -23.84 -24.47 -0.34
N GLU A 3 -25.05 -24.22 0.14
CA GLU A 3 -25.60 -22.86 0.25
C GLU A 3 -24.86 -21.99 1.29
N GLU A 4 -24.30 -22.61 2.33
CA GLU A 4 -23.53 -21.94 3.36
C GLU A 4 -22.09 -21.66 2.91
N GLU A 5 -21.51 -22.55 2.09
CA GLU A 5 -20.26 -22.32 1.38
C GLU A 5 -20.40 -21.20 0.33
N GLU A 6 -21.53 -21.14 -0.38
CA GLU A 6 -21.79 -20.09 -1.34
C GLU A 6 -22.00 -18.74 -0.65
N LYS A 7 -22.65 -18.74 0.53
CA LYS A 7 -22.76 -17.54 1.37
C LYS A 7 -21.41 -17.09 1.91
N LYS A 8 -20.56 -18.02 2.39
CA LYS A 8 -19.16 -17.73 2.78
C LYS A 8 -18.31 -17.24 1.60
N ARG A 9 -18.52 -17.76 0.39
CA ARG A 9 -17.89 -17.27 -0.85
C ARG A 9 -18.38 -15.89 -1.26
N ARG A 10 -19.67 -15.58 -1.10
CA ARG A 10 -20.25 -14.25 -1.34
C ARG A 10 -19.79 -13.22 -0.30
N GLU A 11 -19.65 -13.64 0.96
CA GLU A 11 -19.07 -12.82 2.04
C GLU A 11 -17.60 -12.51 1.76
N ARG A 12 -16.81 -13.51 1.34
CA ARG A 12 -15.40 -13.34 0.89
C ARG A 12 -15.29 -12.45 -0.36
N ARG A 13 -16.25 -12.53 -1.30
CA ARG A 13 -16.32 -11.65 -2.47
C ARG A 13 -16.67 -10.19 -2.10
N ARG A 14 -17.44 -9.96 -1.04
CA ARG A 14 -17.71 -8.60 -0.51
C ARG A 14 -16.53 -8.03 0.28
N THR A 15 -15.78 -8.86 1.00
CA THR A 15 -14.60 -8.42 1.77
C THR A 15 -13.36 -8.25 0.89
N GLY A 16 -13.21 -9.03 -0.18
CA GLY A 16 -12.14 -8.87 -1.17
C GLY A 16 -12.28 -7.64 -2.07
N GLN A 17 -13.42 -6.94 -2.04
CA GLN A 17 -13.66 -5.73 -2.85
C GLN A 17 -12.94 -4.46 -2.33
N LEU A 18 -12.27 -4.52 -1.19
CA LEU A 18 -11.66 -3.34 -0.53
C LEU A 18 -10.14 -3.36 -0.45
N VAL A 19 -9.44 -4.33 -1.06
CA VAL A 19 -7.97 -4.42 -0.99
C VAL A 19 -7.35 -4.33 -2.39
N ALA A 20 -7.51 -3.18 -3.03
CA ALA A 20 -6.67 -2.80 -4.17
C ALA A 20 -6.75 -1.28 -4.36
N CYS A 21 -5.97 -0.53 -3.60
CA CYS A 21 -5.68 0.88 -3.89
C CYS A 21 -4.33 1.24 -3.27
N ALA A 22 -3.25 0.91 -3.98
CA ALA A 22 -1.99 1.64 -3.89
C ALA A 22 -1.07 1.19 -5.02
N ALA A 23 -1.16 1.85 -6.18
CA ALA A 23 -0.05 1.92 -7.12
C ALA A 23 -0.15 3.16 -8.02
N VAL A 24 0.75 4.10 -7.74
CA VAL A 24 1.45 4.98 -8.70
C VAL A 24 0.62 6.02 -9.47
N TRP A 25 0.73 7.29 -9.07
CA TRP A 25 1.46 8.27 -9.88
C TRP A 25 1.82 9.54 -9.10
N GLY A 26 2.96 10.11 -9.46
CA GLY A 26 3.53 11.27 -8.80
C GLY A 26 2.83 12.57 -9.12
N ARG A 27 2.78 13.45 -8.12
CA ARG A 27 2.84 14.89 -8.34
C ARG A 27 3.49 15.54 -7.11
N ALA A 28 4.68 16.08 -7.34
CA ALA A 28 5.37 16.92 -6.36
C ALA A 28 4.54 18.18 -6.10
N HIS A 29 4.24 18.47 -4.83
CA HIS A 29 4.08 19.82 -4.33
C HIS A 29 4.55 19.86 -2.86
N LEU A 30 5.57 20.67 -2.64
CA LEU A 30 6.13 21.04 -1.33
C LEU A 30 5.15 21.93 -0.56
N ILE A 31 5.20 21.85 0.78
CA ILE A 31 5.21 22.94 1.79
C ILE A 31 5.17 22.20 3.16
N SER A 32 6.19 22.30 4.02
CA SER A 32 6.25 23.27 5.13
C SER A 32 7.57 23.15 5.93
N PRO A 33 7.93 24.11 6.81
CA PRO A 33 9.31 24.46 7.13
C PRO A 33 9.84 23.75 8.37
N SER A 34 11.10 23.34 8.31
CA SER A 34 12.00 23.35 9.45
C SER A 34 13.41 23.52 8.95
N VAL A 35 14.13 24.42 9.60
CA VAL A 35 15.43 24.94 9.22
C VAL A 35 16.43 23.80 9.04
N THR A 36 16.69 23.46 7.80
CA THR A 36 17.91 22.78 7.34
C THR A 36 18.31 23.53 6.09
N ILE A 37 19.58 23.91 5.99
CA ILE A 37 20.13 24.67 4.88
C ILE A 37 19.83 23.91 3.57
N PHE A 38 18.79 24.33 2.86
CA PHE A 38 18.47 23.85 1.52
C PHE A 38 19.44 24.53 0.55
N ILE A 39 20.62 23.95 0.36
CA ILE A 39 21.29 24.11 -0.92
C ILE A 39 20.42 23.36 -1.92
N THR A 40 19.66 24.09 -2.75
CA THR A 40 18.97 23.51 -3.89
C THR A 40 20.03 23.00 -4.87
N MET A 41 20.49 21.76 -4.66
CA MET A 41 21.45 21.09 -5.53
C MET A 41 20.75 20.74 -6.85
N SER A 42 20.66 21.69 -7.77
CA SER A 42 20.23 21.44 -9.15
C SER A 42 21.46 21.12 -10.03
N GLY A 43 21.28 20.28 -11.05
CA GLY A 43 22.34 19.93 -12.00
C GLY A 43 23.33 18.86 -11.50
N VAL A 44 24.62 19.02 -11.85
CA VAL A 44 25.70 18.00 -11.67
C VAL A 44 25.80 17.50 -10.22
N ALA A 45 25.59 18.39 -9.26
CA ALA A 45 25.55 18.08 -7.83
C ALA A 45 24.54 16.99 -7.46
N SER A 46 23.30 17.08 -7.97
CA SER A 46 22.27 16.06 -7.74
C SER A 46 22.60 14.73 -8.40
N THR A 47 23.26 14.78 -9.55
CA THR A 47 23.68 13.58 -10.30
C THR A 47 24.79 12.86 -9.55
N LEU A 48 25.79 13.60 -9.06
CA LEU A 48 26.88 13.04 -8.25
C LEU A 48 26.35 12.45 -6.93
N ALA A 49 25.40 13.12 -6.27
CA ALA A 49 24.75 12.59 -5.06
C ALA A 49 24.00 11.28 -5.35
N LYS A 50 23.22 11.22 -6.45
CA LYS A 50 22.54 9.98 -6.89
C LYS A 50 23.52 8.87 -7.24
N GLN A 51 24.62 9.18 -7.92
CA GLN A 51 25.66 8.20 -8.26
C GLN A 51 26.36 7.65 -7.01
N ARG A 52 26.69 8.51 -6.04
CA ARG A 52 27.23 8.10 -4.74
C ARG A 52 26.25 7.23 -3.96
N ALA A 53 24.96 7.59 -3.95
CA ALA A 53 23.92 6.78 -3.33
C ALA A 53 23.81 5.40 -4.02
N LYS A 54 23.79 5.35 -5.35
CA LYS A 54 23.78 4.08 -6.07
C LYS A 54 25.03 3.23 -5.78
N ALA A 55 26.21 3.85 -5.72
CA ALA A 55 27.46 3.18 -5.37
C ALA A 55 27.48 2.66 -3.92
N ALA A 56 26.82 3.36 -3.00
CA ALA A 56 26.57 2.91 -1.63
C ALA A 56 25.43 1.87 -1.52
N GLY A 57 24.87 1.41 -2.65
CA GLY A 57 23.87 0.35 -2.70
C GLY A 57 22.42 0.80 -2.53
N PHE A 58 22.14 2.10 -2.45
CA PHE A 58 20.75 2.60 -2.39
C PHE A 58 20.00 2.27 -3.69
N GLY A 59 18.79 1.72 -3.56
CA GLY A 59 17.97 1.25 -4.68
C GLY A 59 18.20 -0.20 -5.07
N THR A 60 19.01 -0.94 -4.32
CA THR A 60 19.05 -2.41 -4.38
C THR A 60 17.93 -3.00 -3.53
N ASN A 61 17.59 -4.28 -3.75
CA ASN A 61 16.58 -4.98 -2.95
C ASN A 61 16.93 -4.99 -1.44
N ALA A 62 18.23 -5.00 -1.09
CA ALA A 62 18.67 -4.96 0.31
C ALA A 62 18.54 -3.56 0.93
N ASN A 63 18.59 -2.50 0.11
CA ASN A 63 18.56 -1.10 0.54
C ASN A 63 17.56 -0.33 -0.34
N ALA A 64 16.27 -0.70 -0.23
CA ALA A 64 15.20 -0.05 -0.95
C ALA A 64 15.12 1.45 -0.61
N VAL A 65 14.91 2.29 -1.62
CA VAL A 65 14.75 3.73 -1.41
C VAL A 65 13.37 3.98 -0.79
N ARG A 66 13.34 4.78 0.27
CA ARG A 66 12.12 5.20 0.94
C ARG A 66 11.31 6.11 0.01
N TYR A 67 10.15 5.62 -0.45
CA TYR A 67 9.25 6.44 -1.25
C TYR A 67 8.77 7.64 -0.43
N LEU A 68 8.85 8.83 -1.02
CA LEU A 68 8.52 10.12 -0.36
C LEU A 68 9.21 10.33 1.01
N ASN A 69 10.38 9.69 1.21
CA ASN A 69 11.12 9.70 2.47
C ASN A 69 10.34 9.17 3.69
N GLN A 70 9.32 8.34 3.48
CA GLN A 70 8.58 7.69 4.56
C GLN A 70 9.34 6.47 5.08
N ASP A 71 9.51 6.39 6.41
CA ASP A 71 10.14 5.26 7.10
C ASP A 71 9.06 4.46 7.85
N PHE A 72 8.84 3.22 7.41
CA PHE A 72 7.81 2.34 7.97
C PHE A 72 7.95 2.14 9.48
N GLU A 73 9.15 1.79 9.97
CA GLU A 73 9.35 1.47 11.39
C GLU A 73 9.24 2.71 12.27
N ALA A 74 9.75 3.85 11.79
CA ALA A 74 9.61 5.12 12.51
C ALA A 74 8.13 5.56 12.60
N LEU A 75 7.38 5.48 11.49
CA LEU A 75 5.96 5.84 11.44
C LEU A 75 5.12 4.89 12.30
N ARG A 76 5.36 3.58 12.20
CA ARG A 76 4.69 2.57 13.04
C ARG A 76 4.95 2.82 14.52
N SER A 77 6.20 3.04 14.93
CA SER A 77 6.57 3.30 16.32
C SER A 77 5.94 4.60 16.85
N GLN A 78 5.87 5.63 16.01
CA GLN A 78 5.20 6.89 16.35
C GLN A 78 3.69 6.68 16.57
N CYS A 79 3.03 5.91 15.72
CA CYS A 79 1.62 5.57 15.86
C CYS A 79 1.35 4.76 17.14
N LEU A 80 2.17 3.75 17.42
CA LEU A 80 2.08 2.94 18.65
C LEU A 80 2.26 3.79 19.90
N SER A 81 3.26 4.66 19.96
CA SER A 81 3.50 5.52 21.13
C SER A 81 2.38 6.52 21.37
N ARG A 82 1.65 6.92 20.32
CA ARG A 82 0.48 7.80 20.40
C ARG A 82 -0.83 7.05 20.67
N GLY A 83 -0.85 5.72 20.59
CA GLY A 83 -2.07 4.92 20.65
C GLY A 83 -3.05 5.22 19.51
N ALA A 84 -2.55 5.63 18.34
CA ALA A 84 -3.36 6.04 17.20
C ALA A 84 -3.02 5.21 15.96
N LEU A 85 -4.01 4.97 15.10
CA LEU A 85 -3.78 4.31 13.82
C LEU A 85 -3.19 5.29 12.80
N PHE A 86 -2.27 4.80 11.98
CA PHE A 86 -1.64 5.58 10.93
C PHE A 86 -2.65 6.04 9.87
N CYS A 87 -2.58 7.32 9.52
CA CYS A 87 -3.26 7.92 8.39
C CYS A 87 -2.19 8.47 7.46
N ASP A 88 -2.15 8.01 6.20
CA ASP A 88 -1.09 8.37 5.27
C ASP A 88 -1.23 9.85 4.83
N PRO A 89 -0.27 10.73 5.16
CA PRO A 89 -0.34 12.13 4.75
C PRO A 89 -0.03 12.31 3.25
N THR A 90 0.61 11.34 2.61
CA THR A 90 1.01 11.40 1.20
C THR A 90 -0.02 10.77 0.26
N PHE A 91 -0.91 9.94 0.81
CA PHE A 91 -1.98 9.29 0.10
C PHE A 91 -3.22 9.24 1.00
N SER A 92 -3.86 10.40 1.16
CA SER A 92 -5.02 10.54 2.05
C SER A 92 -6.22 9.75 1.53
N ALA A 93 -7.08 9.31 2.45
CA ALA A 93 -8.35 8.64 2.16
C ALA A 93 -9.41 9.61 1.60
N ALA A 94 -9.04 10.33 0.53
CA ALA A 94 -9.83 11.35 -0.13
C ALA A 94 -10.25 10.87 -1.54
N PRO A 95 -11.33 11.41 -2.13
CA PRO A 95 -11.79 11.01 -3.46
C PRO A 95 -10.71 11.11 -4.56
N GLU A 96 -9.76 12.03 -4.41
CA GLU A 96 -8.65 12.24 -5.34
C GLU A 96 -7.69 11.05 -5.40
N ALA A 97 -7.61 10.26 -4.32
CA ALA A 97 -6.81 9.04 -4.27
C ALA A 97 -7.37 7.92 -5.15
N LEU A 98 -8.67 7.95 -5.47
CA LEU A 98 -9.30 6.99 -6.40
C LEU A 98 -8.94 7.28 -7.86
N GLY A 99 -8.64 8.52 -8.18
CA GLY A 99 -8.17 8.94 -9.49
C GLY A 99 -8.82 10.21 -10.01
N PHE A 100 -8.89 10.31 -11.33
CA PHE A 100 -9.38 11.48 -12.04
C PHE A 100 -10.36 11.05 -13.16
N ARG A 101 -11.12 12.02 -13.70
CA ARG A 101 -12.11 11.78 -14.77
C ARG A 101 -13.10 10.65 -14.41
N GLU A 102 -12.97 9.48 -15.01
CA GLU A 102 -13.84 8.33 -14.77
C GLU A 102 -13.78 7.80 -13.34
N LEU A 103 -12.68 8.03 -12.63
CA LEU A 103 -12.53 7.72 -11.19
C LEU A 103 -12.43 8.99 -10.34
N GLY A 104 -12.81 10.14 -10.89
CA GLY A 104 -12.80 11.40 -10.15
C GLY A 104 -13.95 11.53 -9.14
N PRO A 105 -13.95 12.57 -8.30
CA PRO A 105 -14.92 12.74 -7.22
C PRO A 105 -16.38 12.85 -7.67
N SER A 106 -16.62 13.35 -8.89
CA SER A 106 -17.96 13.52 -9.47
C SER A 106 -18.46 12.32 -10.28
N SER A 107 -17.63 11.28 -10.44
CA SER A 107 -17.98 10.09 -11.21
C SER A 107 -19.06 9.25 -10.52
N SER A 108 -19.94 8.63 -11.30
CA SER A 108 -20.87 7.63 -10.79
C SER A 108 -20.15 6.39 -10.24
N LYS A 109 -18.94 6.08 -10.73
CA LYS A 109 -18.16 4.91 -10.32
C LYS A 109 -17.60 5.02 -8.89
N THR A 110 -17.36 6.24 -8.42
CA THR A 110 -16.73 6.52 -7.11
C THR A 110 -17.72 7.10 -6.10
N ARG A 111 -18.94 7.43 -6.54
CA ARG A 111 -20.00 7.94 -5.67
C ARG A 111 -20.35 6.92 -4.59
N GLY A 112 -20.33 7.36 -3.33
CA GLY A 112 -20.70 6.52 -2.19
C GLY A 112 -19.61 5.56 -1.71
N VAL A 113 -18.40 5.64 -2.28
CA VAL A 113 -17.24 4.89 -1.76
C VAL A 113 -16.91 5.39 -0.35
N GLN A 114 -16.68 4.44 0.56
CA GLN A 114 -16.26 4.69 1.93
C GLN A 114 -14.94 3.96 2.20
N TRP A 115 -14.00 4.66 2.81
CA TRP A 115 -12.74 4.08 3.24
C TRP A 115 -12.95 3.37 4.57
N LYS A 116 -12.63 2.08 4.62
CA LYS A 116 -12.73 1.23 5.81
C LYS A 116 -11.47 0.41 5.96
N ARG A 117 -11.04 0.20 7.20
CA ARG A 117 -9.94 -0.71 7.54
C ARG A 117 -10.45 -2.15 7.60
N PRO A 118 -9.58 -3.16 7.41
CA PRO A 118 -9.98 -4.57 7.49
C PRO A 118 -10.68 -4.95 8.80
N GLY A 119 -10.26 -4.39 9.94
CA GLY A 119 -10.91 -4.63 11.24
C GLY A 119 -12.33 -4.07 11.37
N GLU A 120 -12.77 -3.20 10.46
CA GLU A 120 -14.16 -2.71 10.39
C GLU A 120 -15.05 -3.60 9.51
N LEU A 121 -14.44 -4.51 8.73
CA LEU A 121 -15.14 -5.39 7.78
C LEU A 121 -15.26 -6.82 8.31
N THR A 122 -14.29 -7.27 9.10
CA THR A 122 -14.23 -8.61 9.67
C THR A 122 -13.66 -8.57 11.08
N SER A 123 -14.12 -9.48 11.94
CA SER A 123 -13.71 -9.56 13.35
C SER A 123 -12.28 -10.06 13.56
N ASN A 124 -11.74 -10.82 12.60
CA ASN A 124 -10.38 -11.37 12.67
C ASN A 124 -9.67 -11.17 11.31
N PRO A 125 -9.23 -9.94 11.00
CA PRO A 125 -8.51 -9.67 9.77
C PRO A 125 -7.14 -10.34 9.79
N GLN A 126 -6.75 -10.90 8.66
CA GLN A 126 -5.48 -11.61 8.50
C GLN A 126 -4.76 -11.05 7.27
N PHE A 127 -3.46 -10.80 7.40
CA PHE A 127 -2.69 -10.17 6.31
C PHE A 127 -2.33 -11.20 5.24
N ILE A 128 -1.60 -12.26 5.63
CA ILE A 128 -1.31 -13.44 4.82
C ILE A 128 -1.34 -14.66 5.77
N ILE A 129 -2.06 -15.73 5.42
CA ILE A 129 -2.16 -16.96 6.23
C ILE A 129 -1.61 -18.14 5.45
N GLY A 130 -0.53 -18.76 5.91
CA GLY A 130 0.00 -19.98 5.30
C GLY A 130 0.46 -19.81 3.84
N GLY A 131 0.89 -18.59 3.48
CA GLY A 131 1.21 -18.20 2.11
C GLY A 131 0.06 -17.41 1.44
N ALA A 132 0.36 -16.79 0.31
CA ALA A 132 -0.68 -16.23 -0.56
C ALA A 132 -0.78 -17.13 -1.79
N THR A 133 -2.01 -17.40 -2.24
CA THR A 133 -2.27 -18.25 -3.40
C THR A 133 -3.08 -17.50 -4.43
N ARG A 134 -3.03 -17.93 -5.70
CA ARG A 134 -3.83 -17.33 -6.77
C ARG A 134 -5.34 -17.34 -6.48
N THR A 135 -5.82 -18.26 -5.64
CA THR A 135 -7.24 -18.36 -5.28
C THR A 135 -7.69 -17.32 -4.27
N ASP A 136 -6.76 -16.63 -3.62
CA ASP A 136 -7.05 -15.56 -2.66
C ASP A 136 -7.36 -14.23 -3.35
N ILE A 137 -7.17 -14.16 -4.68
CA ILE A 137 -7.29 -12.94 -5.46
C ILE A 137 -8.59 -12.97 -6.26
N CYS A 138 -9.44 -11.96 -6.08
CA CYS A 138 -10.70 -11.80 -6.80
C CYS A 138 -10.83 -10.37 -7.32
N GLN A 139 -11.31 -10.22 -8.56
CA GLN A 139 -11.46 -8.90 -9.19
C GLN A 139 -12.54 -8.06 -8.54
N GLY A 140 -12.18 -6.81 -8.25
CA GLY A 140 -13.12 -5.78 -7.86
C GLY A 140 -13.91 -5.22 -9.05
N ALA A 141 -14.59 -4.09 -8.84
CA ALA A 141 -15.42 -3.46 -9.87
C ALA A 141 -14.65 -2.53 -10.83
N LEU A 142 -13.33 -2.35 -10.64
CA LEU A 142 -12.54 -1.31 -11.30
C LEU A 142 -11.85 -1.74 -12.62
N GLY A 143 -12.06 -2.97 -13.09
CA GLY A 143 -11.61 -3.38 -14.43
C GLY A 143 -10.09 -3.57 -14.56
N ASP A 144 -9.41 -3.85 -13.47
CA ASP A 144 -7.94 -3.94 -13.30
C ASP A 144 -7.41 -5.38 -13.41
N CYS A 145 -8.04 -6.24 -14.23
CA CYS A 145 -7.68 -7.66 -14.34
C CYS A 145 -6.20 -7.91 -14.66
N TRP A 146 -5.56 -6.99 -15.38
CA TRP A 146 -4.13 -7.03 -15.71
C TRP A 146 -3.24 -6.97 -14.46
N LEU A 147 -3.62 -6.19 -13.44
CA LEU A 147 -2.91 -6.10 -12.17
C LEU A 147 -3.09 -7.38 -11.37
N LEU A 148 -4.31 -7.91 -11.34
CA LEU A 148 -4.62 -9.15 -10.61
C LEU A 148 -3.88 -10.35 -11.19
N ALA A 149 -3.73 -10.42 -12.52
CA ALA A 149 -2.94 -11.46 -13.17
C ALA A 149 -1.46 -11.39 -12.75
N ALA A 150 -0.92 -10.17 -12.60
CA ALA A 150 0.45 -9.98 -12.10
C ALA A 150 0.58 -10.41 -10.64
N ILE A 151 -0.34 -9.98 -9.76
CA ILE A 151 -0.33 -10.37 -8.33
C ILE A 151 -0.50 -11.90 -8.19
N ALA A 152 -1.40 -12.51 -8.95
CA ALA A 152 -1.57 -13.96 -8.96
C ALA A 152 -0.29 -14.69 -9.41
N SER A 153 0.45 -14.13 -10.36
CA SER A 153 1.73 -14.69 -10.80
C SER A 153 2.80 -14.59 -9.70
N LEU A 154 2.80 -13.52 -8.88
CA LEU A 154 3.69 -13.40 -7.73
C LEU A 154 3.45 -14.52 -6.71
N THR A 155 2.21 -14.95 -6.51
CA THR A 155 1.87 -16.04 -5.58
C THR A 155 2.46 -17.41 -5.97
N LEU A 156 2.94 -17.58 -7.20
CA LEU A 156 3.54 -18.83 -7.67
C LEU A 156 4.99 -19.01 -7.19
N ASN A 157 5.61 -17.96 -6.65
CA ASN A 157 6.98 -18.01 -6.14
C ASN A 157 7.07 -17.24 -4.82
N GLU A 158 7.17 -17.96 -3.71
CA GLU A 158 7.21 -17.39 -2.36
C GLU A 158 8.41 -16.46 -2.14
N ASP A 159 9.58 -16.77 -2.71
CA ASP A 159 10.77 -15.91 -2.57
C ASP A 159 10.59 -14.56 -3.27
N VAL A 160 9.91 -14.54 -4.42
CA VAL A 160 9.60 -13.31 -5.14
C VAL A 160 8.50 -12.54 -4.41
N LEU A 161 7.48 -13.24 -3.92
CA LEU A 161 6.41 -12.62 -3.12
C LEU A 161 6.96 -11.98 -1.85
N ALA A 162 7.83 -12.66 -1.11
CA ALA A 162 8.42 -12.15 0.13
C ALA A 162 9.32 -10.92 -0.07
N ARG A 163 9.80 -10.68 -1.30
CA ARG A 163 10.49 -9.44 -1.65
C ARG A 163 9.52 -8.26 -1.78
N VAL A 164 8.40 -8.47 -2.47
CA VAL A 164 7.38 -7.43 -2.70
C VAL A 164 6.55 -7.16 -1.44
N VAL A 165 6.23 -8.23 -0.69
CA VAL A 165 5.47 -8.19 0.56
C VAL A 165 6.35 -8.71 1.70
N PRO A 166 7.08 -7.83 2.40
CA PRO A 166 7.94 -8.23 3.51
C PRO A 166 7.17 -8.95 4.62
N SER A 167 7.78 -10.00 5.17
CA SER A 167 7.24 -10.78 6.28
C SER A 167 7.17 -9.98 7.59
N GLY A 168 6.41 -10.48 8.57
CA GLY A 168 6.32 -9.87 9.92
C GLY A 168 5.24 -8.78 10.04
N GLN A 169 4.43 -8.60 8.99
CA GLN A 169 3.29 -7.70 8.99
C GLN A 169 2.01 -8.46 9.38
N SER A 170 1.24 -7.93 10.32
CA SER A 170 0.00 -8.55 10.79
C SER A 170 -1.00 -7.52 11.33
N PHE A 171 -2.24 -7.96 11.56
CA PHE A 171 -3.26 -7.19 12.28
C PHE A 171 -3.27 -7.45 13.79
N GLY A 172 -2.34 -8.29 14.29
CA GLY A 172 -2.22 -8.64 15.70
C GLY A 172 -1.25 -7.72 16.43
N ASP A 173 -0.33 -8.33 17.18
CA ASP A 173 0.59 -7.61 18.06
C ASP A 173 1.44 -6.57 17.31
N GLY A 174 1.43 -5.35 17.83
CA GLY A 174 2.15 -4.22 17.25
C GLY A 174 1.52 -3.66 15.97
N TYR A 175 0.25 -3.96 15.69
CA TYR A 175 -0.52 -3.31 14.62
C TYR A 175 -0.76 -1.83 14.93
N ALA A 176 -0.42 -0.97 13.95
CA ALA A 176 -0.59 0.48 14.06
C ALA A 176 -1.31 1.07 12.84
N GLY A 177 -2.03 0.26 12.06
CA GLY A 177 -2.75 0.73 10.87
C GLY A 177 -1.88 1.06 9.66
N ILE A 178 -0.64 0.54 9.62
CA ILE A 178 0.34 0.75 8.54
C ILE A 178 0.94 -0.57 8.08
N PHE A 179 1.22 -0.67 6.78
CA PHE A 179 1.91 -1.77 6.10
C PHE A 179 2.94 -1.18 5.13
N HIS A 180 3.86 -1.99 4.64
CA HIS A 180 4.82 -1.60 3.60
C HIS A 180 5.05 -2.72 2.58
N PHE A 181 5.51 -2.29 1.39
CA PHE A 181 5.79 -3.11 0.22
C PHE A 181 7.08 -2.60 -0.44
N GLN A 182 7.73 -3.41 -1.27
CA GLN A 182 8.93 -3.03 -2.03
C GLN A 182 8.74 -3.15 -3.54
#